data_AF-A0A6I2W6J7-F1
#
_entry.id   AF-A0A6I2W6J7-F1
#
_cell.length_a   1.000
_cell.length_b   1.000
_cell.length_c   1.000
_cell.angle_alpha   90.00
_cell.angle_beta   90.00
_cell.angle_gamma   90.00
#
_symmetry.space_group_name_H-M   'P 1'
#
loop_
_entity.id
_entity.type
_entity.pdbx_description
1 polymer ?
#
loop_
_entity_poly.entity_id
_entity_poly.type
_entity_poly.pdbx_seq_one_letter_code
_entity_poly.pdbx_strand_id
1 'polypeptide(L)'
;MSEQLVHWIHRATRIDHAPEPFDTAHVSIYYPAGDGDRVDPVGTRPVETSFGLLPIAVILPGMNTELTYYRWLALSLARRGYAVMLSSLISEIPPNNFGITPGVDLNAIQPD
;
A
#
# COMPACT_ATOMS: atom_id res chain seq x y z
N MET A 1 4.06 -1.91 -28.71
CA MET A 1 3.11 -1.39 -27.71
C MET A 1 3.91 -0.63 -26.68
N SER A 2 3.54 0.60 -26.35
CA SER A 2 4.12 1.31 -25.21
C SER A 2 3.80 0.55 -23.92
N GLU A 3 4.74 0.55 -22.96
CA GLU A 3 4.49 -0.04 -21.65
C GLU A 3 3.40 0.78 -20.92
N GLN A 4 2.44 0.11 -20.27
CA GLN A 4 1.41 0.78 -19.47
C GLN A 4 2.07 1.66 -18.41
N LEU A 5 1.69 2.94 -18.39
CA LEU A 5 2.17 3.89 -17.41
C LEU A 5 1.55 3.57 -16.04
N VAL A 6 2.33 3.70 -14.98
CA VAL A 6 1.88 3.56 -13.59
C VAL A 6 2.16 4.86 -12.85
N HIS A 7 1.18 5.30 -12.08
CA HIS A 7 1.34 6.37 -11.09
C HIS A 7 1.01 5.81 -9.71
N TRP A 8 1.47 6.49 -8.66
CA TRP A 8 1.11 6.13 -7.31
C TRP A 8 0.99 7.36 -6.42
N ILE A 9 0.16 7.26 -5.40
CA ILE A 9 -0.08 8.30 -4.40
C ILE A 9 0.23 7.76 -3.01
N HIS A 10 0.52 8.67 -2.08
CA HIS A 10 0.75 8.36 -0.67
C HIS A 10 -0.38 8.91 0.20
N ARG A 11 -0.79 8.14 1.21
CA ARG A 11 -1.76 8.52 2.24
C ARG A 11 -1.27 8.04 3.59
N ALA A 12 -1.85 8.61 4.64
CA ALA A 12 -1.73 8.13 6.00
C ALA A 12 -3.13 7.98 6.59
N THR A 13 -3.31 6.99 7.46
CA THR A 13 -4.54 6.81 8.21
C THR A 13 -4.23 6.37 9.63
N ARG A 14 -5.13 6.70 10.55
CA ARG A 14 -5.09 6.13 11.90
C ARG A 14 -5.61 4.70 11.90
N ILE A 15 -5.02 3.87 12.75
CA ILE A 15 -5.45 2.53 13.08
C ILE A 15 -6.21 2.64 14.40
N ASP A 16 -7.49 2.27 14.36
CA ASP A 16 -8.34 2.32 15.54
C ASP A 16 -7.76 1.43 16.65
N HIS A 17 -7.81 1.94 17.88
CA HIS A 17 -7.34 1.26 19.10
C HIS A 17 -5.83 0.96 19.19
N ALA A 18 -5.02 1.40 18.22
CA ALA A 18 -3.56 1.34 18.34
C ALA A 18 -3.03 2.50 19.22
N PRO A 19 -2.00 2.26 20.05
CA PRO A 19 -1.44 3.30 20.92
C PRO A 19 -0.59 4.30 20.12
N GLU A 20 -0.71 5.59 20.43
CA GLU A 20 0.24 6.60 19.95
C GLU A 20 1.66 6.29 20.49
N PRO A 21 2.75 6.49 19.72
CA PRO A 21 2.82 7.04 18.35
C PRO A 21 2.70 5.99 17.22
N PHE A 22 2.28 4.77 17.53
CA PHE A 22 2.23 3.62 16.62
C PHE A 22 0.83 3.40 16.02
N ASP A 23 -0.01 4.43 16.07
CA ASP A 23 -1.39 4.44 15.62
C ASP A 23 -1.55 4.85 14.15
N THR A 24 -0.46 5.12 13.44
CA THR A 24 -0.50 5.65 12.07
C THR A 24 0.07 4.65 11.07
N ALA A 25 -0.78 4.22 10.11
CA ALA A 25 -0.36 3.47 8.95
C ALA A 25 -0.10 4.41 7.76
N HIS A 26 1.02 4.20 7.07
CA HIS A 26 1.33 4.83 5.80
C HIS A 26 0.98 3.91 4.65
N VAL A 27 0.37 4.47 3.61
CA VAL A 27 -0.17 3.70 2.49
C VAL A 27 0.30 4.28 1.16
N SER A 28 0.74 3.42 0.26
CA SER A 28 1.00 3.75 -1.14
C SER A 28 -0.02 3.03 -2.03
N ILE A 29 -0.66 3.77 -2.94
CA ILE A 29 -1.65 3.22 -3.87
C ILE A 29 -1.12 3.39 -5.29
N TYR A 30 -0.82 2.29 -5.96
CA TYR A 30 -0.36 2.22 -7.35
C TYR A 30 -1.53 1.90 -8.26
N TYR A 31 -1.61 2.53 -9.43
CA TYR A 31 -2.69 2.31 -10.39
C TYR A 31 -2.21 2.54 -11.83
N PRO A 32 -2.86 1.93 -12.84
CA PRO A 32 -2.58 2.22 -14.24
C PRO A 32 -2.96 3.68 -14.54
N ALA A 33 -2.01 4.47 -15.00
CA ALA A 33 -2.18 5.88 -15.25
C ALA A 33 -2.41 6.16 -16.74
N GLY A 34 -3.32 7.09 -17.03
CA GLY A 34 -3.52 7.64 -18.36
C GLY A 34 -2.47 8.70 -18.72
N ASP A 35 -2.45 9.05 -20.01
CA ASP A 35 -1.56 10.06 -20.57
C ASP A 35 -2.12 11.50 -20.48
N GLY A 36 -3.36 11.67 -20.05
CA GLY A 36 -4.03 12.97 -19.88
C GLY A 36 -3.45 13.90 -18.82
N ASP A 37 -4.08 15.06 -18.70
CA ASP A 37 -3.67 16.16 -17.82
C ASP A 37 -3.64 15.76 -16.35
N ARG A 38 -2.75 16.41 -15.59
CA ARG A 38 -2.65 16.17 -14.14
C ARG A 38 -3.91 16.66 -13.44
N VAL A 39 -4.36 15.85 -12.49
CA VAL A 39 -5.64 16.08 -11.77
C VAL A 39 -5.48 16.96 -10.54
N ASP A 40 -4.25 17.25 -10.12
CA ASP A 40 -3.95 18.12 -8.99
C ASP A 40 -2.59 18.85 -9.15
N PRO A 41 -2.30 19.87 -8.31
CA PRO A 41 -1.05 20.64 -8.37
C PRO A 41 0.21 19.85 -8.03
N VAL A 42 0.08 18.69 -7.37
CA VAL A 42 1.23 17.84 -7.01
C VAL A 42 1.58 16.84 -8.11
N GLY A 43 0.84 16.88 -9.23
CA GLY A 43 1.16 16.16 -10.45
C GLY A 43 0.59 14.75 -10.52
N THR A 44 -0.50 14.46 -9.78
CA THR A 44 -1.21 13.18 -9.87
C THR A 44 -1.74 12.96 -11.29
N ARG A 45 -1.54 11.75 -11.82
CA ARG A 45 -2.04 11.39 -13.16
C ARG A 45 -3.46 10.83 -13.10
N PRO A 46 -4.27 11.01 -14.16
CA PRO A 46 -5.59 10.39 -14.24
C PRO A 46 -5.44 8.86 -14.30
N VAL A 47 -6.49 8.14 -13.90
CA VAL A 47 -6.56 6.68 -14.01
C VAL A 47 -6.79 6.30 -15.48
N GLU A 48 -6.13 5.23 -15.94
CA GLU A 48 -6.39 4.61 -17.24
C GLU A 48 -7.75 3.90 -17.21
N THR A 49 -8.73 4.43 -17.94
CA THR A 49 -10.12 3.98 -17.88
C THR A 49 -10.42 2.79 -18.78
N SER A 50 -9.53 2.43 -19.72
CA SER A 50 -9.72 1.27 -20.61
C SER A 50 -9.75 -0.07 -19.88
N PHE A 51 -9.22 -0.16 -18.66
CA PHE A 51 -9.33 -1.33 -17.79
C PHE A 51 -10.71 -1.47 -17.11
N GLY A 52 -11.57 -0.46 -17.17
CA GLY A 52 -12.84 -0.44 -16.46
C GLY A 52 -12.66 -0.32 -14.94
N LEU A 53 -13.45 -1.07 -14.17
CA LEU A 53 -13.27 -1.14 -12.71
C LEU A 53 -12.01 -1.93 -12.37
N LEU A 54 -11.12 -1.31 -11.60
CA LEU A 54 -9.86 -1.93 -11.20
C LEU A 54 -10.08 -2.87 -10.00
N PRO A 55 -9.73 -4.17 -10.08
CA PRO A 55 -9.60 -4.99 -8.88
C PRO A 55 -8.54 -4.42 -7.93
N ILE A 56 -8.80 -4.53 -6.63
CA ILE A 56 -7.90 -4.05 -5.58
C ILE A 56 -7.02 -5.20 -5.09
N ALA A 57 -5.71 -5.02 -5.12
CA ALA A 57 -4.74 -5.90 -4.49
C ALA A 57 -4.16 -5.21 -3.25
N VAL A 58 -4.31 -5.84 -2.08
CA VAL A 58 -3.72 -5.36 -0.83
C VAL A 58 -2.50 -6.21 -0.49
N ILE A 59 -1.34 -5.58 -0.34
CA ILE A 59 -0.09 -6.24 0.02
C ILE A 59 0.34 -5.70 1.38
N LEU A 60 0.33 -6.59 2.36
CA LEU A 60 0.86 -6.35 3.69
C LEU A 60 2.32 -6.84 3.74
N PRO A 61 3.24 -6.09 4.35
CA PRO A 61 4.63 -6.49 4.46
C PRO A 61 4.79 -7.64 5.45
N GLY A 62 5.83 -8.45 5.25
CA GLY A 62 6.34 -9.31 6.32
C GLY A 62 6.91 -8.49 7.48
N MET A 63 7.17 -9.15 8.61
CA MET A 63 7.84 -8.51 9.75
C MET A 63 9.18 -7.91 9.32
N ASN A 64 9.40 -6.63 9.66
CA ASN A 64 10.60 -5.85 9.31
C ASN A 64 10.96 -5.87 7.81
N THR A 65 9.96 -6.07 6.95
CA THR A 65 10.16 -6.06 5.50
C THR A 65 9.76 -4.72 4.94
N GLU A 66 10.73 -4.02 4.34
CA GLU A 66 10.51 -2.70 3.73
C GLU A 66 9.53 -2.76 2.56
N LEU A 67 8.67 -1.75 2.44
CA LEU A 67 7.70 -1.66 1.35
C LEU A 67 8.34 -1.63 -0.05
N THR A 68 9.57 -1.10 -0.13
CA THR A 68 10.32 -1.03 -1.38
C THR A 68 10.57 -2.40 -2.00
N TYR A 69 10.59 -3.48 -1.19
CA TYR A 69 10.80 -4.85 -1.67
C TYR A 69 9.59 -5.36 -2.47
N TYR A 70 8.40 -4.81 -2.22
CA TYR A 70 7.16 -5.17 -2.95
C TYR A 70 6.88 -4.25 -4.13
N ARG A 71 7.68 -3.19 -4.34
CA ARG A 71 7.42 -2.19 -5.38
C ARG A 71 7.35 -2.79 -6.78
N TRP A 72 8.22 -3.76 -7.10
CA TRP A 72 8.21 -4.40 -8.42
C TRP A 72 6.87 -5.13 -8.68
N LEU A 73 6.30 -5.75 -7.65
CA LEU A 73 5.03 -6.48 -7.73
C LEU A 73 3.87 -5.50 -7.90
N ALA A 74 3.88 -4.40 -7.13
CA ALA A 74 2.88 -3.35 -7.25
C ALA A 74 2.86 -2.72 -8.65
N LEU A 75 4.04 -2.41 -9.20
CA LEU A 75 4.17 -1.92 -10.58
C LEU A 75 3.65 -2.95 -11.60
N SER A 76 3.99 -4.22 -11.42
CA SER A 76 3.62 -5.29 -12.34
C SER A 76 2.11 -5.54 -12.36
N LEU A 77 1.46 -5.52 -11.19
CA LEU A 77 0.01 -5.65 -11.06
C LEU A 77 -0.72 -4.41 -11.58
N ALA A 78 -0.23 -3.20 -11.26
CA ALA A 78 -0.83 -1.96 -11.77
C ALA A 78 -0.83 -1.90 -13.30
N ARG A 79 0.26 -2.31 -13.95
CA ARG A 79 0.35 -2.43 -15.42
C ARG A 79 -0.67 -3.40 -16.03
N ARG A 80 -1.22 -4.31 -15.23
CA ARG A 80 -2.22 -5.32 -15.63
C ARG A 80 -3.65 -4.91 -15.25
N GLY A 81 -3.87 -3.67 -14.81
CA GLY A 81 -5.20 -3.16 -14.49
C GLY A 81 -5.63 -3.30 -13.04
N TYR A 82 -4.69 -3.48 -12.10
CA TYR A 82 -5.01 -3.50 -10.66
C TYR A 82 -4.79 -2.12 -10.02
N ALA A 83 -5.61 -1.78 -9.04
CA ALA A 83 -5.23 -0.81 -8.03
C ALA A 83 -4.52 -1.56 -6.90
N VAL A 84 -3.27 -1.21 -6.58
CA VAL A 84 -2.45 -1.95 -5.62
C VAL A 84 -2.14 -1.08 -4.41
N MET A 85 -2.53 -1.53 -3.23
CA MET A 85 -2.25 -0.89 -1.96
C MET A 85 -1.09 -1.59 -1.26
N LEU A 86 -0.04 -0.84 -0.94
CA LEU A 86 1.02 -1.24 -0.01
C LEU A 86 0.83 -0.47 1.29
N SER A 87 0.83 -1.14 2.44
CA SER A 87 0.78 -0.47 3.76
C SER A 87 2.05 -0.70 4.57
N SER A 88 2.47 0.30 5.32
CA SER A 88 3.50 0.19 6.35
C SER A 88 2.90 0.66 7.67
N LEU A 89 3.02 -0.20 8.68
CA LEU A 89 2.65 0.08 10.05
C LEU A 89 3.84 -0.30 10.92
N ILE A 90 4.27 0.62 11.77
CA ILE A 90 5.19 0.30 12.86
C ILE A 90 4.33 -0.01 14.07
N SER A 91 4.52 -1.19 14.65
CA SER A 91 3.86 -1.58 15.88
C SER A 91 4.76 -2.51 16.69
N GLU A 92 4.28 -2.91 17.85
CA GLU A 92 4.98 -3.85 18.72
C GLU A 92 4.96 -5.26 18.11
N ILE A 93 6.13 -5.91 18.04
CA ILE A 93 6.36 -7.25 17.49
C ILE A 93 7.31 -7.99 18.45
N PRO A 94 6.84 -9.06 19.12
CA PRO A 94 6.82 -9.31 20.58
C PRO A 94 6.90 -8.16 21.61
N PRO A 95 6.62 -8.42 22.91
CA PRO A 95 6.68 -7.40 23.95
C PRO A 95 8.00 -6.60 23.99
N ASN A 96 7.87 -5.28 24.09
CA ASN A 96 8.93 -4.26 24.13
C ASN A 96 9.82 -4.16 22.87
N ASN A 97 9.39 -4.70 21.73
CA ASN A 97 10.13 -4.63 20.48
C ASN A 97 9.24 -4.01 19.40
N PHE A 98 9.77 -3.10 18.59
CA PHE A 98 9.00 -2.39 17.55
C PHE A 98 9.57 -2.68 16.17
N GLY A 99 8.68 -2.83 15.19
CA GLY A 99 9.08 -3.13 13.83
C GLY A 99 7.97 -2.89 12.82
N ILE A 100 8.31 -3.02 11.54
CA ILE A 100 7.30 -3.04 10.47
C ILE A 100 6.49 -4.32 10.62
N THR A 101 5.16 -4.19 10.70
CA THR A 101 4.24 -5.30 10.86
C THR A 101 3.15 -5.29 9.78
N PRO A 102 2.61 -6.45 9.40
CA PRO A 102 1.34 -6.52 8.69
C PRO A 102 0.13 -6.08 9.54
N GLY A 103 0.31 -5.79 10.84
CA GLY A 103 -0.77 -5.40 11.75
C GLY A 103 -1.52 -6.60 12.34
N VAL A 104 -0.85 -7.74 12.48
CA VAL A 104 -1.43 -8.96 13.05
C VAL A 104 -1.61 -8.81 14.56
N ASP A 105 -2.79 -9.15 15.06
CA ASP A 105 -3.02 -9.34 16.50
C ASP A 105 -2.35 -10.63 16.98
N LEU A 106 -1.23 -10.49 17.69
CA LEU A 106 -0.48 -11.63 18.20
C LEU A 106 -1.23 -12.40 19.29
N ASN A 107 -2.22 -11.80 19.96
CA ASN A 107 -3.05 -12.50 20.94
C ASN A 107 -4.04 -13.45 20.27
N ALA A 108 -4.48 -13.12 19.05
CA ALA A 108 -5.41 -13.94 18.28
C ALA A 108 -4.79 -15.21 17.69
N ILE A 109 -3.46 -15.37 17.77
CA ILE A 109 -2.73 -16.53 17.20
C ILE A 109 -2.06 -17.41 18.27
N GLN A 110 -2.47 -17.28 19.54
CA GLN A 110 -1.99 -18.16 20.61
C GLN A 110 -2.65 -19.55 20.53
N PRO A 111 -1.97 -20.62 21.01
CA PRO A 111 -2.57 -21.93 21.17
C PRO A 111 -3.81 -21.88 22.09
N ASP A 112 -4.73 -22.82 21.90
CA ASP A 112 -5.91 -23.04 22.75
C ASP A 112 -5.57 -23.67 24.12
#